data_AF-A0A975MNY1-F1
#
_entry.id   AF-A0A975MNY1-F1
#
_cell.length_a   1.000
_cell.length_b   1.000
_cell.length_c   1.000
_cell.angle_alpha   90.00
_cell.angle_beta   90.00
_cell.angle_gamma   90.00
#
_symmetry.space_group_name_H-M   'P 1'
#
loop_
_entity.id
_entity.type
_entity.pdbx_description
1 polymer ?
#
loop_
_entity_poly.entity_id
_entity_poly.type
_entity_poly.pdbx_seq_one_letter_code
_entity_poly.pdbx_strand_id
1 'polypeptide(L)' 'MHNRKAWLFSDTPKGTQASAIHYSLIETAKANGLEPYAYLTQVLKALPYADTVEKIEALLPWNFKNPNLSR' A
#
# COMPACT_ATOMS: atom_id res chain seq x y z
N MET A 1 16.69 0.74 -31.66
CA MET A 1 16.70 -0.42 -30.74
C MET A 1 15.91 -0.03 -29.51
N HIS A 2 14.60 -0.31 -29.46
CA HIS A 2 13.70 0.23 -28.44
C HIS A 2 13.42 -0.80 -27.33
N ASN A 3 13.63 -0.34 -26.11
CA ASN A 3 13.26 -0.93 -24.81
C ASN A 3 11.83 -1.47 -24.79
N ARG A 4 11.63 -2.78 -25.03
CA ARG A 4 10.34 -3.46 -24.79
C ARG A 4 10.53 -4.85 -24.19
N LYS A 5 11.27 -4.97 -23.09
CA LYS A 5 11.44 -6.26 -22.39
C LYS A 5 11.40 -6.20 -20.87
N ALA A 6 10.60 -5.29 -20.29
CA ALA A 6 10.31 -5.31 -18.85
C ALA A 6 8.88 -5.78 -18.50
N TRP A 7 8.01 -5.97 -19.50
CA TRP A 7 6.59 -6.29 -19.27
C TRP A 7 6.28 -7.79 -19.18
N LEU A 8 7.26 -8.67 -19.43
CA LEU A 8 7.05 -10.12 -19.41
C LEU A 8 7.39 -10.78 -18.06
N PHE A 9 7.91 -10.04 -17.07
CA PHE A 9 8.14 -10.59 -15.73
C PHE A 9 6.88 -10.63 -14.86
N SER A 10 5.74 -10.17 -15.39
CA SER A 10 4.42 -10.23 -14.77
C SER A 10 3.64 -11.51 -15.10
N ASP A 11 4.24 -12.48 -15.83
CA ASP A 11 3.59 -13.75 -16.21
C ASP A 11 3.60 -14.81 -15.09
N THR A 12 3.57 -14.36 -13.84
CA THR A 12 3.23 -15.22 -12.71
C THR A 12 1.97 -14.65 -12.05
N PRO A 13 0.95 -15.48 -11.75
CA PRO A 13 -0.27 -15.03 -11.07
C PRO A 13 0.04 -14.22 -9.80
N LYS A 14 1.10 -14.60 -9.09
CA LYS A 14 1.60 -13.93 -7.89
C LYS A 14 2.15 -12.52 -8.16
N GLY A 15 2.87 -12.31 -9.25
CA GLY A 15 3.45 -10.99 -9.61
C GLY A 15 2.39 -9.99 -10.07
N THR A 16 1.42 -10.43 -10.85
CA THR A 16 0.26 -9.61 -11.26
C THR A 16 -0.62 -9.28 -10.06
N GLN A 17 -0.88 -10.26 -9.17
CA GLN A 17 -1.65 -10.03 -7.95
C GLN A 17 -0.97 -9.03 -7.01
N ALA A 18 0.34 -9.15 -6.79
CA ALA A 18 1.09 -8.21 -5.96
C ALA A 18 1.04 -6.78 -6.52
N SER A 19 1.12 -6.63 -7.85
CA SER A 19 1.00 -5.34 -8.52
C SER A 19 -0.40 -4.76 -8.37
N ALA A 20 -1.45 -5.56 -8.58
CA ALA A 20 -2.84 -5.14 -8.41
C ALA A 20 -3.13 -4.68 -6.98
N ILE A 21 -2.67 -5.43 -5.97
CA ILE A 21 -2.79 -5.05 -4.55
C ILE A 21 -2.06 -3.73 -4.29
N HIS A 22 -0.85 -3.55 -4.84
CA HIS A 22 -0.11 -2.29 -4.71
C HIS A 22 -0.90 -1.10 -5.28
N TYR A 23 -1.45 -1.23 -6.49
CA TYR A 23 -2.26 -0.19 -7.12
C TYR A 23 -3.52 0.11 -6.32
N SER A 24 -4.27 -0.91 -5.90
CA SER A 24 -5.47 -0.74 -5.06
C SER A 24 -5.16 0.00 -3.74
N LEU A 25 -4.05 -0.32 -3.07
CA LEU A 25 -3.64 0.34 -1.83
C LEU A 25 -3.24 1.81 -2.07
N ILE A 26 -2.56 2.11 -3.17
CA ILE A 26 -2.21 3.49 -3.55
C ILE A 26 -3.48 4.30 -3.81
N GLU A 27 -4.43 3.75 -4.57
CA GLU A 27 -5.70 4.42 -4.84
C GLU A 27 -6.51 4.65 -3.56
N THR A 28 -6.54 3.66 -2.66
CA THR A 28 -7.22 3.78 -1.37
C THR A 28 -6.59 4.85 -0.49
N ALA A 29 -5.25 4.93 -0.44
CA ALA A 29 -4.54 5.97 0.30
C ALA A 29 -4.85 7.36 -0.25
N LYS A 30 -4.82 7.53 -1.57
CA LYS A 30 -5.19 8.79 -2.24
C LYS A 30 -6.64 9.19 -1.96
N ALA A 31 -7.57 8.24 -2.00
CA ALA A 31 -8.98 8.47 -1.72
C ALA A 31 -9.23 8.95 -0.28
N ASN A 32 -8.35 8.59 0.65
CA ASN A 32 -8.38 9.05 2.05
C ASN A 32 -7.49 10.29 2.31
N GLY A 33 -6.93 10.93 1.26
CA GLY A 33 -6.07 12.10 1.39
C GLY A 33 -4.70 11.82 2.02
N LEU A 34 -4.28 10.55 2.03
CA LEU A 34 -2.98 10.13 2.57
C LEU A 34 -1.92 10.15 1.48
N GLU A 35 -0.68 10.42 1.88
CA GLU A 35 0.49 10.23 1.03
C GLU A 35 0.73 8.72 0.85
N PRO A 36 0.59 8.16 -0.37
CA PRO A 36 0.57 6.71 -0.57
C PRO A 36 1.84 5.98 -0.14
N TYR A 37 3.01 6.60 -0.33
CA TYR A 37 4.29 5.99 0.01
C TYR A 37 4.48 5.89 1.53
N ALA A 38 4.16 6.96 2.27
CA ALA A 38 4.20 6.99 3.72
C ALA A 38 3.20 6.01 4.33
N TYR A 39 1.98 5.95 3.81
CA TYR A 39 0.95 5.00 4.23
C TYR A 39 1.42 3.55 4.03
N LEU A 40 1.82 3.17 2.81
CA LEU A 40 2.31 1.83 2.51
C LEU A 40 3.52 1.44 3.36
N THR A 41 4.47 2.35 3.53
CA THR A 41 5.67 2.11 4.33
C THR A 41 5.32 1.82 5.79
N GLN A 42 4.38 2.56 6.37
CA GLN A 42 3.96 2.32 7.76
C GLN A 42 3.13 1.04 7.89
N VAL A 43 2.20 0.79 6.97
CA VAL A 43 1.39 -0.43 6.97
C VAL A 43 2.30 -1.66 6.88
N LEU A 44 3.25 -1.71 5.96
CA LEU A 44 4.19 -2.83 5.82
C LEU A 44 5.12 -2.98 7.03
N LYS A 45 5.49 -1.87 7.70
CA LYS A 45 6.28 -1.91 8.94
C LYS A 45 5.48 -2.39 10.14
N ALA A 46 4.20 -2.04 10.23
CA ALA A 46 3.35 -2.33 11.38
C ALA A 46 2.60 -3.67 11.26
N LEU A 47 2.32 -4.13 10.04
CA LEU A 47 1.72 -5.44 9.73
C LEU A 47 2.32 -6.62 10.51
N PRO A 48 3.66 -6.81 10.57
CA PRO A 48 4.24 -7.92 11.33
C PRO A 48 4.03 -7.82 12.85
N TYR A 49 3.67 -6.63 13.36
CA TYR A 49 3.38 -6.37 14.77
C TYR A 49 1.87 -6.21 15.05
N ALA A 50 1.02 -6.43 14.06
CA ALA A 50 -0.43 -6.33 14.16
C ALA A 50 -1.03 -7.71 14.45
N ASP A 51 -0.82 -8.18 15.67
CA ASP A 51 -1.30 -9.47 16.20
C ASP A 51 -2.77 -9.45 16.67
N THR A 52 -3.39 -8.28 16.76
CA THR A 52 -4.80 -8.12 17.17
C THR A 52 -5.62 -7.41 16.12
N VAL A 53 -6.94 -7.64 16.13
CA VAL A 53 -7.88 -7.01 15.18
C VAL A 53 -7.83 -5.50 15.32
N GLU A 54 -7.73 -4.95 16.53
CA GLU A 54 -7.65 -3.49 16.74
C GLU A 54 -6.38 -2.89 16.14
N LYS A 55 -5.25 -3.61 16.20
CA LYS A 55 -4.00 -3.18 15.58
C LYS A 55 -4.10 -3.20 14.06
N ILE A 56 -4.78 -4.19 13.48
CA ILE A 56 -5.05 -4.24 12.03
C ILE A 56 -5.99 -3.09 11.63
N GLU A 57 -7.05 -2.83 12.41
CA GLU A 57 -7.98 -1.73 12.16
C GLU A 57 -7.31 -0.36 12.24
N ALA A 58 -6.31 -0.19 13.10
CA ALA A 58 -5.52 1.03 13.18
C ALA A 58 -4.66 1.28 11.91
N LEU A 59 -4.36 0.22 11.15
CA LEU A 59 -3.65 0.32 9.87
C LEU A 59 -4.57 0.66 8.69
N LEU A 60 -5.88 0.68 8.89
CA LEU A 60 -6.83 1.01 7.84
C LEU A 60 -6.75 2.50 7.49
N PRO A 61 -6.95 2.86 6.22
CA PRO A 61 -6.63 4.19 5.71
C PRO A 61 -7.51 5.31 6.30
N TRP A 62 -8.68 4.97 6.85
CA TRP A 62 -9.54 5.92 7.57
C TRP A 62 -9.14 6.15 9.03
N ASN A 63 -8.40 5.20 9.63
CA ASN A 63 -7.87 5.32 10.99
C ASN A 63 -6.42 5.81 11.01
N PHE A 64 -5.80 5.86 9.85
CA PHE A 64 -4.42 6.30 9.68
C PHE A 64 -4.32 7.80 9.97
N LYS A 65 -4.03 8.14 11.23
CA LYS A 65 -3.76 9.51 11.63
C LYS A 65 -2.49 9.98 10.93
N ASN A 66 -2.65 10.69 9.82
CA ASN A 66 -1.54 11.35 9.17
C ASN A 66 -0.91 12.33 10.17
N PRO A 67 0.32 12.11 10.66
CA PRO A 67 0.97 13.04 11.59
C PRO A 67 1.22 14.41 10.94
N ASN A 68 1.07 14.52 9.62
CA ASN A 68 1.17 15.77 8.88
C ASN A 68 -0.16 16.52 8.70
N LEU A 69 -1.30 15.97 9.18
CA LEU A 69 -2.58 16.70 9.24
C LEU A 69 -2.73 17.48 10.54
N SER A 70 -1.61 18.01 11.05
CA SER A 70 -1.54 19.01 12.10
C SER A 70 -1.08 20.32 11.45
N ARG A 71 -2.03 21.08 10.89
CA ARG A 71 -2.08 22.54 10.86
C ARG A 71 -3.40 23.04 10.30
#